data_AF-A0AAD4XXH1-F1
#
_entry.id   AF-A0AAD4XXH1-F1
#
_cell.length_a   1.000
_cell.length_b   1.000
_cell.length_c   1.000
_cell.angle_alpha   90.00
_cell.angle_beta   90.00
_cell.angle_gamma   90.00
#
_symmetry.space_group_name_H-M   'P 1'
#
loop_
_entity.id
_entity.type
_entity.pdbx_description
1 polymer ?
#
loop_
_entity_poly.entity_id
_entity_poly.type
_entity_poly.pdbx_seq_one_letter_code
_entity_poly.pdbx_strand_id
1 'polypeptide(L)'
;MPEEKIARVSKLVRDYYILVPDDENAEEAIRTQMRLAYVRYRSELAAHYISFDSHEEALRHPSPRIRNVDDWAIMCDFFNTDLKFKAASEKSRAARKVRVLNHTNGTESFTRKAYDRACKNLPIDPLSMFMVTHKARKLRKLCKDWQVQISFNH
;
A
#
# COMPACT_ATOMS: atom_id res chain seq x y z
N MET A 1 -13.12 13.39 -9.18
CA MET A 1 -13.71 14.20 -8.09
C MET A 1 -14.25 15.45 -8.75
N PRO A 2 -15.52 15.83 -8.54
CA PRO A 2 -16.05 17.08 -9.07
C PRO A 2 -15.23 18.28 -8.58
N GLU A 3 -14.91 19.21 -9.46
CA GLU A 3 -14.04 20.38 -9.15
C GLU A 3 -14.60 21.21 -7.99
N GLU A 4 -15.92 21.32 -7.87
CA GLU A 4 -16.62 22.02 -6.79
C GLU A 4 -16.24 21.50 -5.39
N LYS A 5 -16.07 20.18 -5.24
CA LYS A 5 -15.67 19.57 -3.95
C LYS A 5 -14.21 19.90 -3.62
N ILE A 6 -13.37 20.03 -4.63
CA ILE A 6 -11.96 20.41 -4.48
C ILE A 6 -11.87 21.87 -4.05
N ALA A 7 -12.60 22.76 -4.72
CA ALA A 7 -12.66 24.18 -4.38
C ALA A 7 -13.16 24.41 -2.94
N ARG A 8 -14.20 23.67 -2.51
CA ARG A 8 -14.71 23.76 -1.13
C ARG A 8 -13.66 23.39 -0.09
N VAL A 9 -12.90 22.32 -0.32
CA VAL A 9 -11.88 21.87 0.63
C VAL A 9 -10.66 22.79 0.62
N SER A 10 -10.23 23.27 -0.56
CA SER A 10 -9.16 24.28 -0.65
C SER A 10 -9.53 25.53 0.15
N LYS A 11 -10.78 26.01 0.03
CA LYS A 11 -11.29 27.12 0.84
C LYS A 11 -11.22 26.81 2.34
N LEU A 12 -11.73 25.66 2.77
CA LEU A 12 -11.69 25.28 4.19
C LEU A 12 -10.25 25.23 4.72
N VAL A 13 -9.29 24.69 3.96
CA VAL A 13 -7.89 24.66 4.38
C VAL A 13 -7.36 26.06 4.59
N ARG A 14 -7.65 27.00 3.69
CA ARG A 14 -7.24 28.42 3.81
C ARG A 14 -7.97 29.16 4.93
N ASP A 15 -9.20 28.74 5.29
CA ASP A 15 -9.96 29.32 6.40
C ASP A 15 -9.37 28.92 7.77
N TYR A 16 -8.81 27.70 7.89
CA TYR A 16 -8.26 27.17 9.14
C TYR A 16 -6.73 27.29 9.27
N TYR A 17 -6.01 27.45 8.16
CA TYR A 17 -4.55 27.45 8.11
C TYR A 17 -4.02 28.59 7.26
N ILE A 18 -2.94 29.23 7.73
CA ILE A 18 -2.16 30.18 6.94
C ILE A 18 -1.09 29.40 6.17
N LEU A 19 -1.20 29.37 4.85
CA LEU A 19 -0.21 28.72 3.98
C LEU A 19 0.92 29.71 3.70
N VAL A 20 2.17 29.27 3.87
CA VAL A 20 3.36 30.10 3.59
C VAL A 20 4.42 29.25 2.87
N PRO A 21 4.75 29.55 1.60
CA PRO A 21 4.02 30.46 0.70
C PRO A 21 2.65 29.89 0.31
N ASP A 22 1.66 30.77 0.10
CA ASP A 22 0.36 30.40 -0.44
C ASP A 22 0.37 30.53 -1.97
N ASP A 23 1.05 29.60 -2.62
CA ASP A 23 1.31 29.59 -4.06
C ASP A 23 0.62 28.39 -4.76
N GLU A 24 0.92 28.22 -6.06
CA GLU A 24 0.41 27.10 -6.84
C GLU A 24 0.86 25.73 -6.29
N ASN A 25 2.04 25.65 -5.67
CA ASN A 25 2.53 24.43 -5.04
C ASN A 25 1.68 24.05 -3.81
N ALA A 26 1.22 25.04 -3.03
CA ALA A 26 0.33 24.80 -1.91
C ALA A 26 -1.03 24.25 -2.37
N GLU A 27 -1.58 24.80 -3.45
CA GLU A 27 -2.82 24.32 -4.09
C GLU A 27 -2.66 22.87 -4.61
N GLU A 28 -1.55 22.56 -5.28
CA GLU A 28 -1.23 21.20 -5.75
C GLU A 28 -1.04 20.23 -4.57
N ALA A 29 -0.38 20.66 -3.50
CA ALA A 29 -0.20 19.86 -2.30
C ALA A 29 -1.54 19.50 -1.65
N ILE A 30 -2.47 20.47 -1.53
CA ILE A 30 -3.83 20.22 -1.03
C ILE A 30 -4.55 19.20 -1.91
N ARG A 31 -4.53 19.39 -3.24
CA ARG A 31 -5.15 18.45 -4.20
C ARG A 31 -4.57 17.05 -4.06
N THR A 32 -3.26 16.95 -3.91
CA THR A 32 -2.54 15.69 -3.72
C THR A 32 -2.96 15.01 -2.43
N GLN A 33 -2.98 15.73 -1.29
CA GLN A 33 -3.41 15.17 -0.01
C GLN A 33 -4.86 14.71 -0.04
N MET A 34 -5.76 15.48 -0.68
CA MET A 34 -7.16 15.08 -0.87
C MET A 34 -7.27 13.80 -1.69
N ARG A 35 -6.52 13.70 -2.80
CA ARG A 35 -6.48 12.49 -3.63
C ARG A 35 -5.99 11.30 -2.83
N LEU A 36 -4.91 11.45 -2.06
CA LEU A 36 -4.37 10.40 -1.20
C LEU A 36 -5.35 9.97 -0.11
N ALA A 37 -6.06 10.92 0.51
CA ALA A 37 -7.08 10.64 1.50
C ALA A 37 -8.24 9.82 0.90
N TYR A 38 -8.72 10.20 -0.30
CA TYR A 38 -9.76 9.45 -1.00
C TYR A 38 -9.30 8.06 -1.43
N VAL A 39 -8.08 7.93 -1.96
CA VAL A 39 -7.49 6.63 -2.32
C VAL A 39 -7.36 5.73 -1.09
N ARG A 40 -6.90 6.28 0.05
CA ARG A 40 -6.79 5.55 1.32
C ARG A 40 -8.15 5.08 1.80
N TYR A 41 -9.12 5.99 1.84
CA TYR A 41 -10.51 5.68 2.21
C TYR A 41 -11.05 4.51 1.37
N ARG A 42 -10.94 4.61 0.04
CA ARG A 42 -11.40 3.55 -0.86
C ARG A 42 -10.64 2.24 -0.67
N SER A 43 -9.34 2.30 -0.41
CA SER A 43 -8.50 1.12 -0.16
C SER A 43 -8.91 0.38 1.11
N GLU A 44 -9.30 1.08 2.16
CA GLU A 44 -9.77 0.47 3.41
C GLU A 44 -11.14 -0.16 3.22
N LEU A 45 -12.06 0.50 2.49
CA LEU A 45 -13.35 -0.06 2.14
C LEU A 45 -13.21 -1.34 1.31
N ALA A 46 -12.30 -1.32 0.33
CA ALA A 46 -11.96 -2.49 -0.47
C ALA A 46 -11.39 -3.62 0.38
N ALA A 47 -10.52 -3.30 1.35
CA ALA A 47 -9.95 -4.29 2.27
C ALA A 47 -11.04 -4.90 3.18
N HIS A 48 -11.97 -4.08 3.68
CA HIS A 48 -13.14 -4.54 4.44
C HIS A 48 -14.01 -5.46 3.59
N TYR A 49 -14.33 -5.07 2.35
CA TYR A 49 -15.09 -5.89 1.41
C TYR A 49 -14.43 -7.26 1.14
N ILE A 50 -13.11 -7.27 0.86
CA ILE A 50 -12.35 -8.51 0.58
C ILE A 50 -12.25 -9.42 1.81
N SER A 51 -12.47 -8.91 3.02
CA SER A 51 -12.40 -9.74 4.23
C SER A 51 -13.58 -10.71 4.38
N PHE A 52 -14.67 -10.49 3.63
CA PHE A 52 -15.82 -11.39 3.58
C PHE A 52 -15.68 -12.41 2.45
N ASP A 53 -16.24 -13.59 2.66
CA ASP A 53 -16.16 -14.68 1.69
C ASP A 53 -17.18 -14.52 0.55
N SER A 54 -18.26 -13.77 0.78
CA SER A 54 -19.31 -13.54 -0.20
C SER A 54 -19.76 -12.08 -0.28
N HIS A 55 -20.27 -11.70 -1.45
CA HIS A 55 -20.80 -10.36 -1.70
C HIS A 55 -22.04 -10.05 -0.83
N GLU A 56 -22.94 -11.02 -0.66
CA GLU A 56 -24.15 -10.86 0.18
C GLU A 56 -23.83 -10.70 1.67
N GLU A 57 -22.75 -11.33 2.14
CA GLU A 57 -22.26 -11.14 3.50
C GLU A 57 -21.67 -9.73 3.65
N ALA A 58 -20.86 -9.27 2.69
CA ALA A 58 -20.31 -7.92 2.72
C ALA A 58 -21.41 -6.84 2.76
N LEU A 59 -22.49 -7.01 1.99
CA LEU A 59 -23.64 -6.07 1.98
C LEU A 59 -24.32 -5.94 3.35
N ARG A 60 -24.40 -7.04 4.12
CA ARG A 60 -25.00 -7.06 5.47
C ARG A 60 -24.11 -6.43 6.54
N HIS A 61 -22.83 -6.21 6.24
CA HIS A 61 -21.85 -5.69 7.20
C HIS A 61 -21.17 -4.40 6.70
N PRO A 62 -21.89 -3.26 6.70
CA PRO A 62 -21.33 -1.96 6.34
C PRO A 62 -20.07 -1.62 7.12
N SER A 63 -19.09 -1.03 6.42
CA SER A 63 -17.88 -0.56 7.07
C SER A 63 -18.19 0.57 8.06
N PRO A 64 -17.62 0.58 9.28
CA PRO A 64 -17.80 1.67 10.25
C PRO A 64 -17.33 3.04 9.75
N ARG A 65 -16.52 3.08 8.69
CA ARG A 65 -16.06 4.33 8.06
C ARG A 65 -17.11 4.99 7.17
N ILE A 66 -18.11 4.23 6.74
CA ILE A 66 -19.19 4.75 5.91
C ILE A 66 -20.23 5.40 6.79
N ARG A 67 -20.56 6.66 6.48
CA ARG A 67 -21.61 7.41 7.20
C ARG A 67 -23.01 7.11 6.66
N ASN A 68 -23.12 6.84 5.36
CA ASN A 68 -24.39 6.54 4.70
C ASN A 68 -24.41 5.08 4.24
N VAL A 69 -25.31 4.28 4.79
CA VAL A 69 -25.40 2.83 4.49
C VAL A 69 -25.66 2.59 2.99
N ASP A 70 -26.38 3.46 2.32
CA ASP A 70 -26.66 3.33 0.87
C ASP A 70 -25.39 3.44 0.02
N ASP A 71 -24.42 4.26 0.45
CA ASP A 71 -23.13 4.39 -0.22
C ASP A 71 -22.34 3.07 -0.14
N TRP A 72 -22.57 2.24 0.90
CA TRP A 72 -21.91 0.94 1.03
C TRP A 72 -22.38 -0.05 -0.03
N ALA A 73 -23.68 -0.10 -0.31
CA ALA A 73 -24.24 -0.98 -1.35
C ALA A 73 -23.61 -0.65 -2.71
N ILE A 74 -23.59 0.64 -3.07
CA ILE A 74 -22.97 1.12 -4.32
C ILE A 74 -21.48 0.74 -4.39
N MET A 75 -20.75 0.84 -3.27
CA MET A 75 -19.33 0.46 -3.22
C MET A 75 -19.13 -1.06 -3.34
N CYS A 76 -19.97 -1.86 -2.70
CA CYS A 76 -19.94 -3.32 -2.84
C CYS A 76 -20.19 -3.74 -4.28
N ASP A 77 -21.20 -3.15 -4.93
CA ASP A 77 -21.50 -3.39 -6.35
C ASP A 77 -20.32 -3.02 -7.23
N PHE A 78 -19.69 -1.88 -6.93
CA PHE A 78 -18.48 -1.46 -7.61
C PHE A 78 -17.36 -2.51 -7.47
N PHE A 79 -17.08 -2.98 -6.25
CA PHE A 79 -16.03 -3.98 -6.01
C PHE A 79 -16.34 -5.35 -6.61
N ASN A 80 -17.62 -5.70 -6.72
CA ASN A 80 -18.04 -6.95 -7.34
C ASN A 80 -18.01 -6.87 -8.88
N THR A 81 -18.35 -5.72 -9.46
CA THR A 81 -18.53 -5.58 -10.91
C THR A 81 -17.25 -5.15 -11.62
N ASP A 82 -16.36 -4.42 -10.95
CA ASP A 82 -15.13 -3.93 -11.58
C ASP A 82 -14.13 -5.08 -11.85
N LEU A 83 -14.10 -5.52 -13.11
CA LEU A 83 -13.16 -6.53 -13.63
C LEU A 83 -11.70 -6.13 -13.41
N LYS A 84 -11.36 -4.84 -13.46
CA LYS A 84 -9.99 -4.37 -13.21
C LYS A 84 -9.63 -4.53 -11.73
N PHE A 85 -10.56 -4.27 -10.82
CA PHE A 85 -10.37 -4.47 -9.39
C PHE A 85 -10.16 -5.95 -9.06
N LYS A 86 -11.03 -6.84 -9.59
CA LYS A 86 -10.89 -8.30 -9.40
C LYS A 86 -9.56 -8.81 -9.97
N ALA A 87 -9.22 -8.46 -11.21
CA ALA A 87 -7.97 -8.88 -11.85
C ALA A 87 -6.73 -8.36 -11.10
N ALA A 88 -6.73 -7.11 -10.64
CA ALA A 88 -5.62 -6.54 -9.87
C ALA A 88 -5.46 -7.22 -8.50
N SER A 89 -6.58 -7.56 -7.84
CA SER A 89 -6.59 -8.28 -6.58
C SER A 89 -6.04 -9.70 -6.73
N GLU A 90 -6.50 -10.43 -7.75
CA GLU A 90 -6.03 -11.78 -8.07
C GLU A 90 -4.56 -11.81 -8.44
N LYS A 91 -4.11 -10.90 -9.33
CA LYS A 91 -2.69 -10.74 -9.68
C LYS A 91 -1.84 -10.46 -8.44
N SER A 92 -2.31 -9.57 -7.56
CA SER A 92 -1.61 -9.26 -6.31
C SER A 92 -1.59 -10.43 -5.33
N ARG A 93 -2.64 -11.26 -5.31
CA ARG A 93 -2.70 -12.49 -4.50
C ARG A 93 -1.76 -13.56 -5.06
N ALA A 94 -1.76 -13.77 -6.37
CA ALA A 94 -0.85 -14.69 -7.05
C ALA A 94 0.62 -14.29 -6.86
N ALA A 95 0.95 -13.02 -7.07
CA ALA A 95 2.30 -12.49 -6.84
C ALA A 95 2.75 -12.67 -5.38
N ARG A 96 1.85 -12.49 -4.40
CA ARG A 96 2.15 -12.76 -2.98
C ARG A 96 2.38 -14.24 -2.70
N LYS A 97 1.64 -15.16 -3.35
CA LYS A 97 1.87 -16.61 -3.21
C LYS A 97 3.24 -17.03 -3.75
N VAL A 98 3.68 -16.45 -4.87
CA VAL A 98 4.98 -16.78 -5.50
C VAL A 98 6.16 -16.08 -4.83
N ARG A 99 5.94 -14.99 -4.06
CA ARG A 99 7.01 -14.30 -3.33
C ARG A 99 7.62 -15.20 -2.25
N VAL A 100 8.77 -15.76 -2.58
CA VAL A 100 9.56 -16.63 -1.69
C VAL A 100 10.24 -15.81 -0.59
N LEU A 101 10.81 -14.65 -0.95
CA LEU A 101 11.52 -13.77 -0.03
C LEU A 101 10.77 -12.45 0.18
N ASN A 102 10.64 -12.05 1.45
CA ASN A 102 10.01 -10.78 1.81
C ASN A 102 11.09 -9.75 2.13
N HIS A 103 10.96 -8.58 1.53
CA HIS A 103 11.70 -7.38 1.93
C HIS A 103 11.23 -6.90 3.31
N THR A 104 12.14 -6.44 4.15
CA THR A 104 11.89 -6.05 5.55
C THR A 104 12.22 -4.61 5.89
N ASN A 105 12.58 -3.78 4.90
CA ASN A 105 12.82 -2.35 5.16
C ASN A 105 11.56 -1.57 5.54
N GLY A 106 10.37 -2.14 5.33
CA GLY A 106 9.12 -1.44 5.62
C GLY A 106 9.04 -0.13 4.85
N THR A 107 8.88 0.98 5.58
CA THR A 107 8.79 2.35 5.06
C THR A 107 10.14 3.04 4.91
N GLU A 108 11.23 2.44 5.39
CA GLU A 108 12.56 3.01 5.26
C GLU A 108 13.09 2.82 3.83
N SER A 109 13.59 3.91 3.23
CA SER A 109 14.20 3.82 1.91
C SER A 109 15.55 3.09 1.97
N PHE A 110 15.93 2.43 0.87
CA PHE A 110 17.24 1.79 0.77
C PHE A 110 18.38 2.79 1.02
N THR A 111 18.26 4.00 0.47
CA THR A 111 19.22 5.09 0.63
C THR A 111 19.38 5.50 2.10
N ARG A 112 18.26 5.60 2.84
CA ARG A 112 18.32 5.93 4.27
C ARG A 112 19.05 4.84 5.05
N LYS A 113 18.73 3.57 4.77
CA LYS A 113 19.37 2.44 5.44
C LYS A 113 20.86 2.32 5.12
N ALA A 114 21.25 2.62 3.88
CA ALA A 114 22.65 2.66 3.46
C ALA A 114 23.40 3.81 4.16
N TYR A 115 22.80 5.00 4.23
CA TYR A 115 23.35 6.15 4.94
C TYR A 115 23.56 5.85 6.43
N ASP A 116 22.54 5.32 7.12
CA ASP A 116 22.63 4.99 8.54
C ASP A 116 23.71 3.95 8.84
N ARG A 117 23.99 3.04 7.90
CA ARG A 117 25.10 2.07 8.00
C ARG A 117 26.46 2.69 7.72
N ALA A 118 26.56 3.56 6.72
CA ALA A 118 27.78 4.30 6.42
C ALA A 118 28.20 5.17 7.63
N CYS A 119 27.27 5.87 8.28
CA CYS A 119 27.53 6.63 9.51
C CYS A 119 28.03 5.77 10.67
N LYS A 120 27.72 4.47 10.67
CA LYS A 120 28.17 3.49 11.68
C LYS A 120 29.41 2.72 11.26
N ASN A 121 30.05 3.09 10.15
CA ASN A 121 31.17 2.36 9.53
C ASN A 121 30.86 0.88 9.28
N LEU A 122 29.60 0.56 8.97
CA LEU A 122 29.16 -0.79 8.64
C LEU A 122 29.22 -1.02 7.11
N PRO A 123 29.46 -2.26 6.64
CA PRO A 123 29.44 -2.58 5.22
C PRO A 123 28.10 -2.22 4.56
N ILE A 124 28.20 -1.64 3.36
CA ILE A 124 27.08 -1.27 2.48
C ILE A 124 27.12 -2.00 1.14
N ASP A 125 27.96 -3.02 1.01
CA ASP A 125 28.02 -3.85 -0.18
C ASP A 125 26.67 -4.55 -0.45
N PRO A 126 26.40 -4.98 -1.69
CA PRO A 126 25.12 -5.58 -2.06
C PRO A 126 24.71 -6.76 -1.18
N LEU A 127 25.65 -7.59 -0.72
CA LEU A 127 25.36 -8.77 0.09
C LEU A 127 24.96 -8.37 1.52
N SER A 128 25.72 -7.47 2.16
CA SER A 128 25.36 -7.00 3.51
C SER A 128 24.04 -6.25 3.52
N MET A 129 23.79 -5.41 2.51
CA MET A 129 22.51 -4.73 2.33
C MET A 129 21.39 -5.73 2.09
N PHE A 130 21.58 -6.75 1.25
CA PHE A 130 20.57 -7.78 1.03
C PHE A 130 20.20 -8.51 2.32
N MET A 131 21.18 -8.89 3.14
CA MET A 131 20.95 -9.59 4.42
C MET A 131 20.19 -8.75 5.44
N VAL A 132 20.42 -7.43 5.48
CA VAL A 132 19.76 -6.50 6.41
C VAL A 132 18.35 -6.13 5.95
N THR A 133 18.07 -6.30 4.67
CA THR A 133 16.83 -5.86 4.04
C THR A 133 15.86 -7.02 3.75
N HIS A 134 16.21 -8.26 4.11
CA HIS A 134 15.38 -9.45 3.91
C HIS A 134 15.35 -10.37 5.15
N LYS A 135 14.26 -11.15 5.33
CA LYS A 135 14.11 -12.06 6.48
C LYS A 135 15.09 -13.24 6.43
N ALA A 136 16.11 -13.23 7.30
CA ALA A 136 17.11 -14.29 7.45
C ALA A 136 16.51 -15.71 7.64
N ARG A 137 15.36 -15.85 8.32
CA ARG A 137 14.71 -17.16 8.54
C ARG A 137 14.28 -17.84 7.24
N LYS A 138 13.77 -17.09 6.28
CA LYS A 138 13.36 -17.63 4.97
C LYS A 138 14.59 -17.91 4.08
N LEU A 139 15.61 -17.06 4.17
CA LEU A 139 16.90 -17.25 3.49
C LEU A 139 17.57 -18.56 3.87
N ARG A 140 17.68 -18.88 5.16
CA ARG A 140 18.32 -20.13 5.62
C ARG A 140 17.66 -21.39 5.05
N LYS A 141 16.33 -21.40 4.95
CA LYS A 141 15.60 -22.53 4.34
C LYS A 141 15.89 -22.61 2.84
N LEU A 142 15.80 -21.47 2.14
CA LEU A 142 16.06 -21.39 0.71
C LEU A 142 17.48 -21.82 0.33
N CYS A 143 18.49 -21.37 1.09
CA CYS A 143 19.89 -21.75 0.85
C CYS A 143 20.11 -23.25 1.03
N LYS A 144 19.44 -23.90 1.99
CA LYS A 144 19.50 -25.36 2.16
C LYS A 144 18.87 -26.07 0.96
N ASP A 145 17.69 -25.61 0.54
CA ASP A 145 16.96 -26.20 -0.58
C ASP A 145 17.79 -26.10 -1.89
N TRP A 146 18.47 -24.97 -2.11
CA TRP A 146 19.36 -24.76 -3.27
C TRP A 146 20.66 -25.57 -3.21
N GLN A 147 21.26 -25.74 -2.03
CA GLN A 147 22.44 -26.60 -1.89
C GLN A 147 22.13 -28.05 -2.25
N VAL A 148 20.97 -28.56 -1.81
CA VAL A 148 20.51 -29.91 -2.15
C VAL A 148 20.34 -30.07 -3.67
N GLN A 149 19.72 -29.08 -4.33
CA GLN A 149 19.48 -29.09 -5.78
C GLN A 149 20.77 -29.07 -6.62
N ILE A 150 21.83 -28.45 -6.13
CA ILE A 150 23.14 -28.43 -6.79
C ILE A 150 23.84 -29.78 -6.63
N SER A 151 23.75 -30.41 -5.45
CA SER A 151 24.35 -31.73 -5.19
C SER A 151 23.66 -32.90 -5.91
N PHE A 152 22.44 -32.73 -6.45
CA PHE A 152 21.75 -33.75 -7.25
C PHE A 152 21.97 -33.58 -8.77
N ASN A 153 22.62 -32.50 -9.20
CA ASN A 153 22.91 -32.21 -10.62
C ASN A 153 24.39 -32.42 -10.97
N HIS A 154 25.10 -33.26 -10.20
CA HIS A 154 26.44 -33.77 -10.52
C HIS A 154 26.42 -35.30 -10.47
#